data_AF-A0A1C0U087-F1
#
_entry.id   AF-A0A1C0U087-F1
#
_cell.length_a   1.000
_cell.length_b   1.000
_cell.length_c   1.000
_cell.angle_alpha   90.00
_cell.angle_beta   90.00
_cell.angle_gamma   90.00
#
_symmetry.space_group_name_H-M   'P 1'
#
loop_
_entity.id
_entity.type
_entity.pdbx_description
1 polymer ?
#
loop_
_entity_poly.entity_id
_entity_poly.type
_entity_poly.pdbx_seq_one_letter_code
_entity_poly.pdbx_strand_id
1 'polypeptide(L)'
;MIVAAALLVGCSSQPANGNKPRIVAAETRIQLGMAYLAEGNLSAARYHFDKVLLVEPDHYQAQLGMALYEQYSGQPEAARQRYKIAMQYASGNDTVLHYYSAFLCEQGQYEEVKTLFAGSNADRRICYQ
;
A
#
# COMPACT_ATOMS: atom_id res chain seq x y z
N MET A 1 62.16 -8.81 -9.03
CA MET A 1 60.78 -8.47 -9.42
C MET A 1 60.01 -9.77 -9.60
N ILE A 2 59.12 -10.10 -8.67
CA ILE A 2 58.19 -11.23 -8.81
C ILE A 2 56.81 -10.59 -8.87
N VAL A 3 56.23 -10.52 -10.07
CA VAL A 3 54.85 -10.10 -10.29
C VAL A 3 53.99 -11.35 -10.10
N ALA A 4 53.43 -11.52 -8.91
CA ALA A 4 52.38 -12.49 -8.67
C ALA A 4 51.05 -11.86 -9.11
N ALA A 5 50.57 -12.25 -10.29
CA ALA A 5 49.27 -11.86 -10.80
C ALA A 5 48.16 -12.53 -9.98
N ALA A 6 47.50 -11.76 -9.12
CA ALA A 6 46.30 -12.18 -8.42
C ALA A 6 45.10 -12.10 -9.39
N LEU A 7 44.70 -13.25 -9.95
CA LEU A 7 43.42 -13.38 -10.65
C LEU A 7 42.31 -13.53 -9.61
N LEU A 8 41.73 -12.40 -9.19
CA LEU A 8 40.47 -12.39 -8.47
C LEU A 8 39.33 -12.67 -9.45
N VAL A 9 39.07 -13.95 -9.72
CA VAL A 9 37.81 -14.39 -10.34
C VAL A 9 36.75 -14.40 -9.24
N GLY A 10 36.16 -13.24 -8.99
CA GLY A 10 34.98 -13.09 -8.14
C GLY A 10 33.72 -13.12 -8.97
N CYS A 11 33.20 -14.31 -9.29
CA CYS A 11 31.82 -14.45 -9.75
C CYS A 11 30.98 -15.06 -8.62
N SER A 12 30.43 -14.22 -7.75
CA SER A 12 29.32 -14.65 -6.89
C SER A 12 28.02 -14.58 -7.69
N SER A 13 27.77 -15.58 -8.53
CA SER A 13 26.42 -15.81 -9.04
C SER A 13 25.61 -16.46 -7.91
N GLN A 14 24.99 -15.64 -7.05
CA GLN A 14 24.01 -16.16 -6.09
C GLN A 14 22.81 -16.68 -6.89
N PRO A 15 22.43 -17.98 -6.78
CA PRO A 15 21.18 -18.45 -7.36
C PRO A 15 20.03 -17.77 -6.62
N ALA A 16 19.17 -17.08 -7.35
CA ALA A 16 17.97 -16.44 -6.82
C ALA A 16 16.97 -17.50 -6.34
N ASN A 17 17.22 -18.05 -5.14
CA ASN A 17 16.33 -18.98 -4.48
C ASN A 17 15.18 -18.21 -3.82
N GLY A 18 14.02 -18.24 -4.49
CA GLY A 18 12.68 -18.24 -3.91
C GLY A 18 12.24 -16.99 -3.12
N ASN A 19 11.62 -16.02 -3.81
CA ASN A 19 10.63 -15.04 -3.34
C ASN A 19 10.93 -14.11 -2.15
N LYS A 20 11.96 -14.33 -1.35
CA LYS A 20 12.23 -13.55 -0.11
C LYS A 20 12.70 -12.10 -0.34
N PRO A 21 13.56 -11.77 -1.34
CA PRO A 21 14.01 -10.40 -1.53
C PRO A 21 12.89 -9.44 -1.92
N ARG A 22 11.90 -9.92 -2.68
CA ARG A 22 10.81 -9.09 -3.23
C ARG A 22 9.77 -8.72 -2.18
N ILE A 23 9.38 -9.67 -1.33
CA ILE A 23 8.41 -9.46 -0.24
C ILE A 23 8.96 -8.47 0.80
N VAL A 24 10.20 -8.68 1.27
CA VAL A 24 10.85 -7.77 2.23
C VAL A 24 11.01 -6.36 1.64
N ALA A 25 11.33 -6.28 0.35
CA ALA A 25 11.43 -5.02 -0.37
C ALA A 25 10.09 -4.29 -0.55
N ALA A 26 8.96 -5.02 -0.64
CA ALA A 26 7.62 -4.45 -0.75
C ALA A 26 7.12 -3.93 0.60
N GLU A 27 7.22 -4.74 1.66
CA GLU A 27 6.79 -4.36 3.01
C GLU A 27 7.54 -3.12 3.51
N THR A 28 8.87 -3.08 3.35
CA THR A 28 9.68 -1.91 3.74
C THR A 28 9.25 -0.66 2.98
N ARG A 29 8.93 -0.78 1.68
CA ARG A 29 8.44 0.36 0.89
C ARG A 29 7.07 0.83 1.36
N ILE A 30 6.17 -0.08 1.69
CA ILE A 30 4.86 0.28 2.24
C ILE A 30 5.03 1.05 3.56
N GLN A 31 5.87 0.56 4.47
CA GLN A 31 6.15 1.23 5.74
C GLN A 31 6.73 2.63 5.55
N LEU A 32 7.71 2.79 4.65
CA LEU A 32 8.26 4.09 4.30
C LEU A 32 7.21 5.02 3.67
N GLY A 33 6.38 4.51 2.76
CA GLY A 33 5.32 5.27 2.15
C GLY A 33 4.31 5.81 3.17
N MET A 34 3.92 4.96 4.14
CA MET A 34 3.03 5.35 5.23
C MET A 34 3.69 6.37 6.18
N ALA A 35 4.98 6.21 6.50
CA ALA A 35 5.71 7.18 7.31
C ALA A 35 5.75 8.56 6.63
N TYR A 36 6.03 8.61 5.33
CA TYR A 36 6.02 9.87 4.59
C TYR A 36 4.62 10.48 4.46
N LEU A 37 3.55 9.69 4.40
CA LEU A 37 2.18 10.23 4.50
C LEU A 37 1.96 10.91 5.85
N ALA A 38 2.39 10.30 6.94
CA ALA A 38 2.25 10.86 8.29
C ALA A 38 3.04 12.18 8.46
N GLU A 39 4.16 12.31 7.75
CA GLU A 39 4.95 13.55 7.70
C GLU A 39 4.40 14.60 6.72
N GLY A 40 3.35 14.27 5.94
CA GLY A 40 2.81 15.15 4.90
C GLY A 40 3.66 15.21 3.62
N ASN A 41 4.71 14.39 3.51
CA ASN A 41 5.54 14.31 2.32
C ASN A 41 4.88 13.39 1.26
N LEU A 42 3.84 13.92 0.62
CA LEU A 42 3.03 13.19 -0.36
C LEU A 42 3.86 12.69 -1.55
N SER A 43 4.89 13.42 -1.98
CA SER A 43 5.76 13.01 -3.07
C SER A 43 6.58 11.76 -2.73
N ALA A 44 7.18 11.73 -1.54
CA ALA A 44 7.96 10.58 -1.10
C ALA A 44 7.05 9.37 -0.82
N ALA A 45 5.89 9.60 -0.22
CA ALA A 45 4.87 8.57 -0.01
C ALA A 45 4.51 7.86 -1.33
N ARG A 46 4.08 8.63 -2.33
CA ARG A 46 3.72 8.12 -3.65
C ARG A 46 4.86 7.31 -4.27
N TYR A 47 6.08 7.83 -4.23
CA TYR A 47 7.24 7.15 -4.81
C TYR A 47 7.38 5.72 -4.28
N HIS A 48 7.23 5.52 -2.97
CA HIS A 48 7.38 4.21 -2.37
C HIS A 48 6.24 3.25 -2.75
N PHE A 49 4.99 3.72 -2.76
CA PHE A 49 3.86 2.90 -3.20
C PHE A 49 3.96 2.54 -4.69
N ASP A 50 4.35 3.47 -5.56
CA ASP A 50 4.55 3.24 -6.99
C ASP A 50 5.59 2.14 -7.24
N LYS A 51 6.65 2.07 -6.44
CA LYS A 51 7.66 1.00 -6.57
C LYS A 51 7.11 -0.38 -6.24
N VAL A 52 6.13 -0.48 -5.35
CA VAL A 52 5.46 -1.75 -5.07
C VAL A 52 4.48 -2.07 -6.19
N LEU A 53 3.63 -1.11 -6.57
CA LEU A 53 2.59 -1.29 -7.60
C LEU A 53 3.15 -1.53 -9.00
N LEU A 54 4.39 -1.11 -9.29
CA LEU A 54 5.08 -1.43 -10.54
C LEU A 54 5.32 -2.95 -10.70
N VAL A 55 5.50 -3.66 -9.58
CA VAL A 55 5.81 -5.09 -9.56
C VAL A 55 4.57 -5.92 -9.23
N GLU A 56 3.73 -5.42 -8.32
CA GLU A 56 2.52 -6.07 -7.83
C GLU A 56 1.36 -5.06 -7.88
N PRO A 57 0.73 -4.88 -9.06
CA PRO A 57 -0.32 -3.88 -9.26
C PRO A 57 -1.55 -4.08 -8.37
N ASP A 58 -1.77 -5.27 -7.85
CA ASP A 58 -2.88 -5.66 -7.01
C ASP A 58 -2.51 -5.78 -5.51
N HIS A 59 -1.29 -5.37 -5.12
CA HIS A 59 -0.86 -5.43 -3.74
C HIS A 59 -1.73 -4.52 -2.85
N TYR A 60 -2.63 -5.14 -2.07
CA TYR A 60 -3.69 -4.41 -1.36
C TYR A 60 -3.17 -3.29 -0.44
N GLN A 61 -2.07 -3.51 0.30
CA GLN A 61 -1.50 -2.48 1.18
C GLN A 61 -0.93 -1.28 0.42
N ALA A 62 -0.33 -1.51 -0.75
CA ALA A 62 0.19 -0.42 -1.59
C ALA A 62 -0.96 0.32 -2.29
N GLN A 63 -2.02 -0.39 -2.69
CA GLN A 63 -3.25 0.24 -3.19
C GLN A 63 -3.93 1.09 -2.10
N LEU A 64 -4.01 0.58 -0.87
CA LEU A 64 -4.50 1.34 0.29
C LEU A 64 -3.64 2.58 0.56
N GLY A 65 -2.31 2.44 0.58
CA GLY A 65 -1.39 3.56 0.76
C GLY A 65 -1.55 4.64 -0.33
N MET A 66 -1.75 4.21 -1.58
CA MET A 66 -1.98 5.14 -2.67
C MET A 66 -3.38 5.78 -2.65
N ALA A 67 -4.40 5.08 -2.14
CA ALA A 67 -5.72 5.66 -1.88
C ALA A 67 -5.63 6.82 -0.87
N LEU A 68 -4.88 6.62 0.23
CA LEU A 68 -4.60 7.66 1.22
C LEU A 68 -3.82 8.83 0.63
N TYR A 69 -2.81 8.56 -0.20
CA TYR A 69 -2.10 9.60 -0.94
C TYR A 69 -3.04 10.44 -1.80
N GLU A 70 -3.93 9.81 -2.57
CA GLU A 70 -4.88 10.52 -3.44
C GLU A 70 -5.91 11.31 -2.65
N GLN A 71 -6.39 10.77 -1.53
CA GLN A 71 -7.28 11.47 -0.60
C GLN A 71 -6.61 12.75 -0.06
N TYR A 72 -5.40 12.65 0.50
CA TYR A 72 -4.67 13.82 1.01
C TYR A 72 -4.21 14.78 -0.09
N SER A 73 -4.08 14.30 -1.33
CA SER A 73 -3.79 15.13 -2.50
C SER A 73 -5.04 15.79 -3.10
N GLY A 74 -6.22 15.62 -2.51
CA GLY A 74 -7.46 16.22 -3.01
C GLY A 74 -8.04 15.57 -4.27
N GLN A 75 -7.77 14.27 -4.48
CA GLN A 75 -8.22 13.48 -5.63
C GLN A 75 -9.19 12.37 -5.19
N PRO A 76 -10.40 12.71 -4.71
CA PRO A 76 -11.31 11.76 -4.06
C PRO A 76 -11.79 10.64 -5.00
N GLU A 77 -12.02 10.93 -6.29
CA GLU A 77 -12.45 9.89 -7.22
C GLU A 77 -11.36 8.86 -7.51
N ALA A 78 -10.10 9.29 -7.59
CA ALA A 78 -8.97 8.37 -7.73
C ALA A 78 -8.82 7.51 -6.46
N ALA A 79 -8.86 8.17 -5.29
CA ALA A 79 -8.79 7.50 -3.99
C ALA A 79 -9.87 6.41 -3.86
N ARG A 80 -11.12 6.71 -4.24
CA ARG A 80 -12.22 5.73 -4.27
C ARG A 80 -11.86 4.49 -5.08
N GLN A 81 -11.33 4.66 -6.30
CA GLN A 81 -10.98 3.51 -7.13
C GLN A 81 -9.93 2.63 -6.46
N ARG A 82 -8.92 3.25 -5.83
CA ARG A 82 -7.88 2.50 -5.12
C ARG A 82 -8.36 1.79 -3.88
N TYR A 83 -9.24 2.42 -3.10
CA TYR A 83 -9.90 1.76 -1.98
C TYR A 83 -10.69 0.53 -2.43
N LYS A 84 -11.43 0.63 -3.55
CA LYS A 84 -12.16 -0.50 -4.12
C LYS A 84 -11.23 -1.65 -4.52
N ILE A 85 -10.09 -1.34 -5.14
CA ILE A 85 -9.07 -2.35 -5.47
C ILE A 85 -8.51 -2.97 -4.19
N ALA A 86 -8.10 -2.18 -3.21
CA ALA A 86 -7.58 -2.70 -1.94
C ALA A 86 -8.59 -3.64 -1.25
N MET A 87 -9.89 -3.28 -1.26
CA MET A 87 -10.96 -4.11 -0.70
C MET A 87 -11.19 -5.40 -1.50
N GLN A 88 -11.09 -5.33 -2.83
CA GLN A 88 -11.20 -6.50 -3.70
C GLN A 88 -10.12 -7.54 -3.39
N TYR A 89 -8.87 -7.10 -3.19
CA TYR A 89 -7.74 -8.01 -2.95
C TYR A 89 -7.49 -8.34 -1.47
N ALA A 90 -8.20 -7.67 -0.55
CA ALA A 90 -8.17 -7.96 0.88
C ALA A 90 -9.58 -7.85 1.49
N SER A 91 -10.49 -8.67 0.98
CA SER A 91 -11.87 -8.72 1.44
C SER A 91 -11.94 -9.08 2.93
N GLY A 92 -12.62 -8.23 3.71
CA GLY A 92 -12.73 -8.41 5.17
C GLY A 92 -11.48 -8.00 5.97
N ASN A 93 -10.50 -7.34 5.35
CA ASN A 93 -9.40 -6.74 6.09
C ASN A 93 -9.87 -5.49 6.84
N ASP A 94 -9.80 -5.53 8.17
CA ASP A 94 -10.28 -4.46 9.05
C ASP A 94 -9.60 -3.11 8.78
N THR A 95 -8.31 -3.11 8.44
CA THR A 95 -7.57 -1.88 8.12
C THR A 95 -8.10 -1.22 6.84
N VAL A 96 -8.27 -2.00 5.76
CA VAL A 96 -8.83 -1.48 4.50
C VAL A 96 -10.27 -0.99 4.71
N LEU A 97 -11.06 -1.76 5.48
CA LEU A 97 -12.44 -1.42 5.81
C LEU A 97 -12.53 -0.12 6.61
N HIS A 98 -11.66 0.05 7.61
CA HIS A 98 -11.58 1.26 8.43
C HIS A 98 -11.25 2.49 7.58
N TYR A 99 -10.18 2.46 6.78
CA TYR A 99 -9.81 3.60 5.95
C TYR A 99 -10.83 3.91 4.86
N TYR A 100 -11.37 2.89 4.18
CA TYR A 100 -12.35 3.14 3.13
C TYR A 100 -13.66 3.69 3.69
N SER A 101 -14.12 3.17 4.83
CA SER A 101 -15.32 3.71 5.49
C SER A 101 -15.12 5.14 5.98
N ALA A 102 -13.97 5.46 6.59
CA ALA A 102 -13.63 6.83 6.97
C ALA A 102 -13.64 7.78 5.77
N PHE A 103 -13.00 7.40 4.66
CA PHE A 103 -13.04 8.14 3.40
C PHE A 103 -14.48 8.38 2.93
N LEU A 104 -15.33 7.35 2.89
CA LEU A 104 -16.73 7.49 2.48
C LEU A 104 -17.52 8.43 3.42
N CYS A 105 -17.25 8.38 4.73
CA CYS A 105 -17.85 9.32 5.68
C CYS A 105 -17.44 10.78 5.38
N GLU A 106 -16.15 11.03 5.08
CA GLU A 106 -15.66 12.35 4.68
C GLU A 106 -16.32 12.86 3.38
N GLN A 107 -16.66 11.95 2.46
CA GLN A 107 -17.38 12.27 1.22
C GLN A 107 -18.91 12.38 1.41
N GLY A 108 -19.44 12.18 2.63
CA GLY A 108 -20.88 12.21 2.91
C GLY A 108 -21.66 10.99 2.41
N GLN A 109 -20.98 9.88 2.13
CA GLN A 109 -21.56 8.69 1.50
C GLN A 109 -21.97 7.62 2.50
N TYR A 110 -22.84 8.01 3.43
CA TYR A 110 -23.26 7.18 4.56
C TYR A 110 -23.98 5.89 4.15
N GLU A 111 -24.74 5.90 3.05
CA GLU A 111 -25.42 4.70 2.56
C GLU A 111 -24.43 3.65 2.01
N GLU A 112 -23.38 4.08 1.32
CA GLU A 112 -22.34 3.16 0.82
C GLU A 112 -21.60 2.51 2.01
N VAL A 113 -21.31 3.27 3.07
CA VAL A 113 -20.78 2.73 4.32
C VAL A 113 -21.70 1.65 4.90
N LYS A 114 -23.00 1.90 5.03
CA LYS A 114 -23.94 0.88 5.54
C LYS A 114 -23.91 -0.41 4.73
N THR A 115 -23.84 -0.30 3.40
CA THR A 115 -23.74 -1.48 2.53
C THR A 115 -22.42 -2.23 2.71
N LEU A 116 -21.32 -1.52 2.96
CA LEU A 116 -20.00 -2.09 3.19
C LEU A 116 -19.97 -2.99 4.45
N PHE A 117 -20.78 -2.67 5.46
CA PHE A 117 -20.92 -3.43 6.71
C PHE A 117 -22.12 -4.39 6.73
N ALA A 118 -22.91 -4.50 5.67
CA ALA A 118 -24.15 -5.29 5.66
C ALA A 118 -23.94 -6.81 5.89
N GLY A 119 -22.69 -7.30 5.87
CA GLY A 119 -22.31 -8.67 6.23
C GLY A 119 -21.30 -8.80 7.39
N SER A 120 -20.96 -7.71 8.09
CA SER A 120 -19.97 -7.70 9.18
C SER A 120 -20.63 -7.35 10.52
N ASN A 121 -20.19 -7.97 11.62
CA ASN A 121 -20.60 -7.63 12.98
C ASN A 121 -19.96 -6.31 13.48
N ALA A 122 -19.22 -5.59 12.63
CA ALA A 122 -18.59 -4.32 12.98
C ALA A 122 -19.64 -3.20 13.15
N ASP A 123 -19.48 -2.43 14.23
CA ASP A 123 -20.43 -1.44 14.71
C ASP A 123 -20.76 -0.36 13.66
N ARG A 124 -22.05 -0.07 13.48
CA ARG A 124 -22.62 0.78 12.42
C ARG A 124 -22.49 2.28 12.71
N ARG A 125 -21.56 2.69 13.57
CA ARG A 125 -21.42 4.08 14.08
C ARG A 125 -20.22 4.84 13.53
N ILE A 126 -19.52 4.30 12.52
CA ILE A 126 -18.21 4.77 12.03
C ILE A 126 -18.19 6.24 11.57
N CYS A 127 -19.30 6.77 11.05
CA CYS A 127 -19.33 8.17 10.57
C CYS A 127 -19.75 9.22 11.61
N TYR A 128 -20.05 8.81 12.85
CA TYR A 128 -20.67 9.68 13.87
C TYR A 128 -19.96 9.67 15.22
N GLN A 129 -18.72 9.17 15.28
CA GLN A 129 -17.80 9.29 16.42
C GLN A 129 -16.69 10.26 16.06
#